data_AF-A0A183F6M2-F1
#
_entry.id   AF-A0A183F6M2-F1
#
_cell.length_a   1.000
_cell.length_b   1.000
_cell.length_c   1.000
_cell.angle_alpha   90.00
_cell.angle_beta   90.00
_cell.angle_gamma   90.00
#
_symmetry.space_group_name_H-M   'P 1'
#
loop_
_entity.id
_entity.type
_entity.pdbx_description
1 polymer ?
#
loop_
_entity_poly.entity_id
_entity_poly.type
_entity_poly.pdbx_seq_one_letter_code
_entity_poly.pdbx_strand_id
1 'polypeptide(L)' 'MDFYVVLDRAGRRVARRRRAPGRVGPSHRVFREESVKWFQQKYDGIILPPKPKVKRTMHRKK' A
#
# COMPACT_ATOMS: atom_id res chain seq x y z
N MET A 1 10.46 1.56 -16.98
CA MET A 1 11.19 1.44 -15.70
C MET A 1 10.14 1.47 -14.61
N ASP A 2 10.14 0.47 -13.75
CA ASP A 2 9.07 0.29 -12.77
C ASP A 2 9.62 0.55 -11.36
N PHE A 3 8.98 1.47 -10.64
CA PHE A 3 9.33 1.79 -9.26
C PHE A 3 8.26 1.26 -8.32
N TYR A 4 8.70 0.63 -7.23
CA TYR A 4 7.83 0.21 -6.14
C TYR A 4 8.36 0.73 -4.81
N VAL A 5 7.55 1.52 -4.12
CA VAL A 5 7.90 2.16 -2.84
C VAL A 5 7.03 1.56 -1.74
N VAL A 6 7.67 1.12 -0.66
CA VAL A 6 6.99 0.57 0.52
C VAL A 6 7.06 1.57 1.66
N LEU A 7 5.91 1.99 2.17
CA LEU A 7 5.81 2.84 3.36
C LEU A 7 5.63 1.99 4.61
N ASP A 8 6.29 2.39 5.69
CA ASP A 8 6.18 1.73 6.98
C ASP A 8 6.39 2.68 8.14
N ARG A 9 5.86 2.30 9.30
CA ARG A 9 6.09 3.01 10.56
C ARG A 9 7.20 2.35 11.35
N ALA A 10 7.87 3.13 12.20
CA ALA A 10 8.87 2.63 13.13
C ALA A 10 8.22 1.59 14.06
N GLY A 11 8.64 0.33 13.97
CA GLY A 11 8.06 -0.78 14.74
C GLY A 11 7.70 -2.03 13.94
N ARG A 12 7.72 -1.98 12.59
CA ARG A 12 7.45 -3.16 11.72
C ARG A 12 8.26 -4.40 12.08
N ARG A 13 9.48 -4.22 12.61
CA ARG A 13 10.41 -5.31 12.95
C ARG A 13 9.79 -6.35 13.88
N VAL A 14 8.78 -6.01 14.69
CA VAL A 14 8.10 -6.94 15.60
C VAL A 14 7.52 -8.16 14.87
N ALA A 15 7.07 -8.01 13.63
CA ALA A 15 6.56 -9.11 12.81
C ALA A 15 7.64 -9.89 12.06
N ARG A 16 8.87 -9.37 11.97
CA ARG A 16 9.98 -9.97 11.21
C ARG A 16 11.11 -10.52 12.07
N ARG A 17 11.10 -10.26 13.38
CA ARG A 17 12.16 -10.71 14.30
C ARG A 17 12.12 -12.22 14.53
N ARG A 18 13.30 -12.83 14.65
CA ARG A 18 13.47 -14.28 14.89
C ARG A 18 12.99 -14.72 16.28
N ARG A 19 13.36 -13.99 17.34
CA ARG A 19 12.95 -14.30 18.72
C ARG A 19 11.68 -13.55 19.07
N ALA A 20 10.70 -14.27 19.65
CA ALA A 20 9.41 -13.75 20.11
C ALA A 20 8.65 -12.94 19.03
N PRO A 21 8.37 -13.49 17.84
CA PRO A 21 7.63 -12.76 16.81
C PRO A 21 6.24 -12.36 17.31
N GLY A 22 5.80 -11.15 16.97
CA GLY A 22 4.48 -10.63 17.29
C GLY A 22 3.75 -10.13 16.04
N ARG A 23 2.48 -9.77 16.17
CA ARG A 23 1.71 -9.15 15.07
C ARG A 23 1.77 -7.63 15.16
N VAL A 24 1.85 -6.96 14.01
CA VAL A 24 1.62 -5.50 13.96
C VAL A 24 0.13 -5.25 14.07
N GLY A 25 -0.26 -4.54 15.14
CA GLY A 25 -1.63 -4.16 15.42
C GLY A 25 -2.24 -3.26 14.34
N PRO A 26 -3.58 -3.25 14.20
CA PRO A 26 -4.26 -2.55 13.11
C PRO A 26 -4.02 -1.03 13.12
N SER A 27 -4.00 -0.41 14.30
CA SER A 27 -3.73 1.03 14.45
C SER A 27 -2.34 1.44 13.95
N HIS A 28 -1.35 0.55 14.06
CA HIS A 28 0.03 0.81 13.64
C HIS A 28 0.26 0.57 12.14
N ARG A 29 -0.65 -0.12 11.44
CA ARG A 29 -0.53 -0.34 9.99
C ARG A 29 -0.77 0.96 9.23
N VAL A 30 -0.07 1.09 8.11
CA VAL A 30 -0.29 2.18 7.14
C VAL A 30 -1.39 1.76 6.18
N PHE A 31 -2.44 2.58 6.06
CA PHE A 31 -3.53 2.36 5.12
C PHE A 31 -3.36 3.21 3.87
N ARG A 32 -4.14 2.89 2.82
CA ARG A 32 -4.07 3.58 1.53
C ARG A 32 -4.23 5.10 1.65
N GLU A 33 -5.21 5.53 2.45
CA GLU A 33 -5.55 6.96 2.63
C GLU A 33 -4.40 7.74 3.26
N GLU A 34 -3.76 7.14 4.26
CA GLU A 34 -2.59 7.73 4.93
C GLU A 34 -1.40 7.84 3.97
N SER A 35 -1.12 6.79 3.20
CA SER A 35 -0.04 6.81 2.19
C SER A 35 -0.23 7.92 1.15
N VAL A 36 -1.47 8.11 0.70
CA VAL A 36 -1.87 9.15 -0.24
C VAL A 36 -1.61 10.54 0.37
N LYS A 37 -2.07 10.76 1.60
CA LYS A 37 -1.86 12.03 2.32
C LYS A 37 -0.38 12.32 2.53
N TRP A 38 0.41 11.31 2.91
CA TRP A 38 1.86 11.46 3.12
C TRP A 38 2.59 11.86 1.83
N PHE A 39 2.20 11.28 0.69
CA PHE A 39 2.78 11.63 -0.61
C PHE A 39 2.48 13.08 -1.00
N GLN A 40 1.25 13.53 -0.80
CA GLN A 40 0.85 14.92 -1.02
C GLN A 40 1.63 15.89 -0.12
N GLN A 41 1.76 15.59 1.17
CA GLN A 41 2.42 16.49 2.13
C GLN A 41 3.94 16.57 1.96
N LYS A 42 4.59 15.46 1.58
CA LYS A 42 6.06 15.41 1.55
C LYS A 42 6.65 15.87 0.21
N TYR A 43 5.92 15.67 -0.87
CA TYR A 43 6.41 15.88 -2.25
C TYR A 43 5.45 16.71 -3.11
N ASP A 44 4.43 17.34 -2.53
CA ASP A 44 3.40 18.12 -3.25
C ASP A 44 2.76 17.34 -4.40
N GLY A 45 2.66 16.01 -4.22
CA GLY A 45 2.28 15.08 -5.28
C GLY A 45 0.80 15.17 -5.67
N ILE A 46 0.52 15.37 -6.95
CA ILE A 46 -0.85 15.39 -7.48
C ILE A 46 -1.33 13.96 -7.75
N ILE A 47 -2.52 13.62 -7.24
CA ILE A 47 -3.14 12.29 -7.40
C ILE A 47 -4.28 12.39 -8.40
N LEU A 48 -4.17 11.63 -9.49
CA LEU A 48 -5.18 11.57 -10.53
C LEU A 48 -6.32 10.60 -10.15
N PRO A 49 -7.57 10.87 -10.57
CA PRO A 49 -8.68 9.96 -10.34
C PRO A 49 -8.42 8.60 -11.03
N PRO A 50 -8.87 7.48 -10.43
CA PRO A 50 -8.66 6.17 -11.01
C PRO A 50 -9.41 6.04 -12.34
N LYS A 51 -8.74 5.47 -13.35
CA LYS A 51 -9.40 5.12 -14.61
C LYS A 51 -10.52 4.08 -14.35
N PRO A 52 -11.66 4.18 -15.04
CA PRO A 52 -12.75 3.21 -14.88
C PRO A 52 -12.26 1.80 -15.22
N LYS A 53 -12.54 0.84 -14.34
CA LYS A 53 -12.17 -0.56 -14.58
C LYS A 53 -13.11 -1.14 -15.64
N VAL A 54 -12.60 -1.35 -16.86
CA VAL A 54 -13.35 -2.05 -17.91
C VAL A 54 -13.48 -3.53 -17.52
N LYS A 55 -14.71 -4.04 -17.43
CA LYS A 55 -14.96 -5.47 -17.22
C LYS A 55 -14.47 -6.23 -18.45
N ARG A 56 -13.35 -6.95 -18.34
CA ARG A 56 -12.89 -7.84 -19.42
C ARG A 56 -13.90 -8.98 -19.52
N THR A 57 -14.65 -9.04 -20.61
CA THR A 57 -15.48 -10.20 -20.94
C THR A 57 -14.56 -11.38 -21.22
N MET A 58 -14.53 -12.33 -20.28
CA MET A 58 -13.84 -13.61 -20.46
C MET A 58 -14.66 -14.42 -21.47
N HIS A 59 -14.25 -14.38 -22.74
CA HIS A 59 -14.78 -15.30 -23.74
C HIS A 59 -14.18 -16.67 -23.46
N ARG A 60 -14.92 -17.52 -22.74
CA ARG A 60 -14.55 -18.92 -22.53
C ARG A 60 -14.64 -19.61 -23.88
N LYS A 61 -13.51 -19.77 -24.58
CA LYS A 61 -13.45 -20.64 -25.76
C LYS A 61 -13.78 -22.06 -25.30
N LYS A 62 -14.76 -22.65 -26.01
CA LYS A 62 -15.25 -24.01 -25.82
C LYS A 62 -14.23 -25.00 -26.33
#